data_AF-A0A931HBE9-F1
#
_entry.id   AF-A0A931HBE9-F1
#
_cell.length_a   1.000
_cell.length_b   1.000
_cell.length_c   1.000
_cell.angle_alpha   90.00
_cell.angle_beta   90.00
_cell.angle_gamma   90.00
#
_symmetry.space_group_name_H-M   'P 1'
#
loop_
_entity.id
_entity.type
_entity.pdbx_description
1 polymer ?
#
loop_
_entity_poly.entity_id
_entity_poly.type
_entity_poly.pdbx_seq_one_letter_code
_entity_poly.pdbx_strand_id
1 'polypeptide(L)'
;MFLENLHTPRPFAVWHEDMGDVLWHLIPIEEPPHCGTPIDTGWPYFEEDEPRLWFTPLPDARVIDAAWRAAVGDDLGEGSHHG
;
A
#
# COMPACT_ATOMS: atom_id res chain seq x y z
N MET A 1 0.07 -12.43 -7.73
CA MET A 1 1.28 -11.58 -7.75
C MET A 1 2.32 -12.27 -6.88
N PHE A 2 3.54 -12.52 -7.38
CA PHE A 2 4.62 -13.11 -6.57
C PHE A 2 5.13 -12.08 -5.55
N LEU A 3 5.42 -12.51 -4.32
CA LEU A 3 5.88 -11.66 -3.19
C LEU A 3 7.08 -10.76 -3.53
N GLU A 4 7.93 -11.18 -4.46
CA GLU A 4 9.11 -10.43 -4.93
C GLU A 4 8.76 -9.03 -5.48
N ASN A 5 7.54 -8.87 -6.01
CA ASN A 5 7.08 -7.61 -6.56
C ASN A 5 6.88 -6.53 -5.48
N LEU A 6 6.52 -6.91 -4.26
CA LEU A 6 6.27 -5.99 -3.15
C LEU A 6 7.55 -5.34 -2.60
N HIS A 7 8.71 -5.95 -2.83
CA HIS A 7 10.00 -5.45 -2.32
C HIS A 7 10.87 -4.81 -3.40
N THR A 8 10.35 -4.68 -4.63
CA THR A 8 11.10 -4.10 -5.74
C THR A 8 10.71 -2.64 -5.91
N PRO A 9 11.52 -1.68 -5.43
CA PRO A 9 11.21 -0.26 -5.60
C PRO A 9 11.28 0.13 -7.08
N ARG A 10 10.39 1.03 -7.48
CA ARG A 10 10.27 1.57 -8.83
C ARG A 10 10.33 3.10 -8.79
N PRO A 11 10.92 3.78 -9.78
CA PRO A 11 11.04 5.23 -9.75
C PRO A 11 9.68 5.92 -9.92
N PHE A 12 9.50 7.11 -9.37
CA PHE A 12 8.27 7.92 -9.52
C PHE A 12 7.77 8.01 -10.96
N ALA A 13 8.68 8.20 -11.92
CA ALA A 13 8.36 8.37 -13.34
C ALA A 13 7.62 7.19 -14.01
N VAL A 14 7.58 6.00 -13.39
CA VAL A 14 6.82 4.85 -13.92
C VAL A 14 5.47 4.65 -13.24
N TRP A 15 5.13 5.44 -12.22
CA TRP A 15 3.80 5.42 -11.63
C TRP A 15 2.79 6.09 -12.58
N HIS A 16 1.55 5.64 -12.52
CA HIS A 16 0.41 6.26 -13.19
C HIS A 16 -0.87 5.97 -12.42
N GLU A 17 -1.93 6.76 -12.65
CA GLU A 17 -3.16 6.75 -11.86
C GLU A 17 -3.83 5.36 -11.74
N ASP A 18 -3.79 4.54 -12.80
CA ASP A 18 -4.35 3.18 -12.76
C ASP A 18 -3.65 2.24 -11.76
N MET A 19 -2.45 2.58 -11.28
CA MET A 19 -1.79 1.82 -10.22
C MET A 19 -2.43 2.06 -8.85
N GLY A 20 -3.09 3.20 -8.66
CA GLY A 20 -3.67 3.62 -7.38
C GLY A 20 -2.62 3.83 -6.28
N ASP A 21 -3.05 3.60 -5.05
CA ASP A 21 -2.23 3.77 -3.85
C ASP A 21 -1.02 2.85 -3.83
N VAL A 22 0.14 3.42 -3.48
CA VAL A 22 1.40 2.71 -3.31
C VAL A 22 2.12 3.22 -2.06
N LEU A 23 3.20 2.54 -1.68
CA LEU A 23 4.10 3.02 -0.64
C LEU A 23 5.24 3.81 -1.28
N TRP A 24 5.32 5.10 -0.96
CA TRP A 24 6.31 6.04 -1.45
C TRP A 24 7.47 6.19 -0.48
N HIS A 25 8.69 6.09 -0.99
CA HIS A 25 9.93 6.13 -0.24
C HIS A 25 10.85 7.19 -0.86
N LEU A 26 11.40 8.08 -0.04
CA LEU A 26 12.60 8.82 -0.41
C LEU A 26 13.81 7.89 -0.29
N ILE A 27 14.63 7.82 -1.33
CA ILE A 27 15.85 7.00 -1.35
C ILE A 27 17.09 7.91 -1.36
N PRO A 28 18.09 7.68 -0.48
CA PRO A 28 18.09 6.71 0.62
C PRO A 28 16.98 6.98 1.65
N ILE A 29 16.54 5.93 2.36
CA ILE A 29 15.42 6.00 3.31
C ILE A 29 15.76 6.95 4.46
N GLU A 30 14.93 7.98 4.64
CA GLU A 30 15.04 8.98 5.71
C GLU A 30 13.87 8.91 6.70
N GLU A 31 12.68 8.56 6.21
CA GLU A 31 11.44 8.48 6.98
C GLU A 31 10.59 7.26 6.57
N PRO A 32 9.57 6.88 7.37
CA PRO A 32 8.62 5.85 6.97
C PRO A 32 7.91 6.22 5.66
N PRO A 33 7.54 5.22 4.83
CA PRO A 33 6.90 5.51 3.56
C PRO A 33 5.53 6.14 3.72
N HIS A 34 5.20 7.08 2.83
CA HIS A 34 3.86 7.60 2.69
C HIS A 34 2.99 6.63 1.87
N CYS A 35 1.76 6.36 2.30
CA CYS A 35 0.79 5.57 1.55
C CYS A 35 -0.23 6.50 0.89
N GLY A 36 -0.39 6.40 -0.44
CA GLY A 36 -1.36 7.20 -1.18
C GLY A 36 -0.92 7.44 -2.63
N THR A 37 -1.37 8.55 -3.21
CA THR A 37 -1.09 8.96 -4.58
C THR A 37 -0.64 10.42 -4.68
N PRO A 38 0.13 10.79 -5.72
CA PRO A 38 0.53 12.17 -5.97
C PRO A 38 -0.62 13.16 -6.22
N ILE A 39 -1.84 12.66 -6.46
CA ILE A 39 -3.03 13.50 -6.69
C ILE A 39 -3.83 13.72 -5.40
N ASP A 40 -3.44 13.10 -4.29
CA ASP A 40 -4.12 13.27 -3.01
C ASP A 40 -3.93 14.69 -2.44
N THR A 41 -4.96 15.16 -1.77
CA THR A 41 -4.87 16.43 -1.02
C THR A 41 -3.94 16.24 0.17
N GLY A 42 -2.85 17.01 0.23
CA GLY A 42 -1.84 16.90 1.28
C GLY A 42 -0.68 15.96 0.94
N TRP A 43 -0.45 15.70 -0.35
CA TRP A 43 0.76 15.06 -0.84
C TRP A 43 2.03 15.64 -0.19
N PRO A 44 2.86 14.83 0.49
CA PRO A 44 3.93 15.34 1.34
C PRO A 44 5.22 15.71 0.59
N TYR A 45 5.34 15.33 -0.68
CA TYR A 45 6.56 15.50 -1.48
C TYR A 45 6.42 16.60 -2.52
N PHE A 46 7.55 17.19 -2.92
CA PHE A 46 7.62 18.25 -3.92
C PHE A 46 8.38 17.78 -5.18
N GLU A 47 8.38 18.61 -6.23
CA GLU A 47 9.09 18.30 -7.49
C GLU A 47 10.60 18.04 -7.28
N GLU A 48 11.21 18.71 -6.29
CA GLU A 48 12.61 18.50 -5.91
C GLU A 48 12.91 17.10 -5.34
N ASP A 49 11.89 16.42 -4.83
CA ASP A 49 12.00 15.07 -4.28
C ASP A 49 11.93 13.99 -5.37
N GLU A 50 11.34 14.28 -6.53
CA GLU A 50 11.06 13.29 -7.59
C GLU A 50 12.27 12.42 -8.00
N PRO A 51 13.52 12.95 -8.13
CA PRO A 51 14.67 12.12 -8.47
C PRO A 51 15.01 11.04 -7.43
N ARG A 52 14.57 11.26 -6.20
CA ARG A 52 14.77 10.38 -5.04
C ARG A 52 13.50 9.66 -4.63
N LEU A 53 12.37 9.95 -5.27
CA LEU A 53 11.08 9.38 -4.94
C LEU A 53 10.86 8.06 -5.68
N TRP A 54 10.69 6.99 -4.92
CA TRP A 54 10.48 5.63 -5.41
C TRP A 54 9.26 5.03 -4.74
N PHE A 55 8.63 4.04 -5.37
CA PHE A 55 7.49 3.35 -4.78
C PHE A 55 7.61 1.83 -4.83
N THR A 56 6.95 1.18 -3.88
CA THR A 56 6.65 -0.25 -3.91
C THR A 56 5.14 -0.44 -3.91
N PRO A 57 4.61 -1.44 -4.64
CA PRO A 57 3.17 -1.69 -4.67
C PRO A 57 2.66 -2.14 -3.29
N LEU A 58 1.39 -1.86 -3.00
CA LEU A 58 0.69 -2.44 -1.85
C LEU A 58 0.47 -3.95 -2.05
N PRO A 59 0.42 -4.75 -0.97
CA PRO A 59 -0.01 -6.13 -1.06
C PRO A 59 -1.49 -6.21 -1.49
N ASP A 60 -1.84 -7.29 -2.22
CA ASP A 60 -3.21 -7.51 -2.67
C ASP A 60 -4.15 -7.63 -1.45
N ALA A 61 -5.07 -6.68 -1.31
CA ALA A 61 -6.00 -6.61 -0.19
C ALA A 61 -6.84 -7.88 -0.04
N ARG A 62 -7.14 -8.60 -1.13
CA ARG A 62 -7.89 -9.86 -1.08
C ARG A 62 -7.07 -10.97 -0.44
N VAL A 63 -5.76 -10.97 -0.66
CA VAL A 63 -4.83 -11.92 -0.04
C VAL A 63 -4.70 -11.61 1.45
N ILE A 64 -4.58 -10.32 1.82
CA ILE A 64 -4.56 -9.90 3.23
C ILE A 64 -5.86 -10.32 3.92
N ASP A 65 -7.01 -10.00 3.33
CA ASP A 65 -8.33 -10.28 3.87
C ASP A 65 -8.57 -11.80 4.02
N ALA A 66 -8.17 -12.60 3.03
CA ALA A 66 -8.22 -14.06 3.13
C ALA A 66 -7.31 -14.61 4.23
N ALA A 67 -6.09 -14.08 4.36
CA ALA A 67 -5.16 -14.48 5.41
C ALA A 67 -5.68 -14.10 6.80
N TRP A 68 -6.30 -12.92 6.93
CA TRP A 68 -6.95 -12.48 8.15
C TRP A 68 -8.12 -13.39 8.53
N ARG A 69 -9.05 -13.69 7.59
CA ARG A 69 -10.16 -14.63 7.84
C ARG A 69 -9.68 -16.01 8.26
N ALA A 70 -8.62 -16.53 7.64
CA ALA A 70 -8.02 -17.79 8.03
C ALA A 70 -7.40 -17.74 9.43
N ALA A 71 -6.85 -16.59 9.84
CA ALA A 71 -6.25 -16.40 11.15
C ALA A 71 -7.27 -16.24 12.28
N VAL A 72 -8.40 -15.56 12.02
CA VAL A 72 -9.46 -15.35 13.03
C VAL A 72 -10.42 -16.54 13.16
N GLY A 73 -10.52 -17.41 12.14
CA GLY A 73 -11.51 -18.49 12.10
C GLY A 73 -12.95 -17.98 11.90
N ASP A 74 -13.93 -18.90 11.83
CA ASP A 74 -15.38 -18.59 11.69
C ASP A 74 -16.01 -17.97 12.95
N ASP A 75 -15.20 -17.41 13.86
CA ASP A 75 -15.63 -16.93 15.19
C ASP A 75 -16.24 -15.51 15.16
N LEU A 76 -16.66 -15.04 13.98
CA LEU A 76 -17.67 -13.98 13.85
C LEU A 76 -19.06 -14.62 13.87
N GLY A 77 -19.35 -15.32 14.97
CA GLY A 77 -20.65 -15.93 15.23
C GLY A 77 -21.76 -14.91 15.09
N GLU A 78 -22.77 -15.29 14.30
CA GLU A 78 -24.03 -14.58 14.12
C GLU A 78 -24.56 -14.10 15.48
N GLY A 79 -24.85 -12.80 15.56
CA GLY A 79 -25.50 -12.20 16.72
C GLY A 79 -26.79 -12.96 17.03
N SER A 80 -26.78 -13.69 18.13
CA SER A 80 -27.95 -14.38 18.63
C SER A 80 -28.96 -13.34 19.12
N HIS A 81 -29.90 -12.97 18.24
CA HIS A 81 -31.15 -12.35 18.65
C HIS A 81 -31.98 -13.39 19.43
N HIS A 82 -31.79 -13.44 20.75
CA HIS A 82 -32.80 -14.01 21.64
C HIS A 82 -33.82 -12.92 21.96
N GLY A 83 -35.08 -13.20 21.61
CA GLY A 83 -36.24 -12.35 21.87
C GLY A 83 -36.78 -12.45 23.29
#